data_AF-A0A2R6I688-F1
#
_entry.id   AF-A0A2R6I688-F1
#
_cell.length_a   1.000
_cell.length_b   1.000
_cell.length_c   1.000
_cell.angle_alpha   90.00
_cell.angle_beta   90.00
_cell.angle_gamma   90.00
#
_symmetry.space_group_name_H-M   'P 1'
#
loop_
_entity.id
_entity.type
_entity.pdbx_description
1 polymer ?
#
loop_
_entity_poly.entity_id
_entity_poly.type
_entity_poly.pdbx_seq_one_letter_code
_entity_poly.pdbx_strand_id
1 'polypeptide(L)'
;MTGDVRRAVGFLLVGTIGLAAPLLEAHAGGRLAAVGTVAPFIAVAAVALASTRGPLFEAFAYEGDRKAGRLYGLASFALAVAGLAILLVGFGLPTAAFVVAVFVFTTGNLSQDLIWRRTPRPVVATAAYAAVGTVGGIAAVVAVGTLGGSVPSPPLTVFVAASGALLGALVRSAL
;
A
#
# COMPACT_ATOMS: atom_id res chain seq x y z
N MET A 1 1.26 -21.89 5.67
CA MET A 1 0.22 -20.84 5.73
C MET A 1 0.62 -19.58 6.49
N THR A 2 1.68 -19.54 7.32
CA THR A 2 2.18 -18.32 7.99
C THR A 2 2.78 -17.26 7.04
N GLY A 3 3.16 -17.65 5.82
CA GLY A 3 3.76 -16.79 4.81
C GLY A 3 2.90 -15.60 4.36
N ASP A 4 1.58 -15.79 4.18
CA ASP A 4 0.74 -14.75 3.57
C ASP A 4 0.60 -13.49 4.45
N VAL A 5 0.28 -13.63 5.74
CA VAL A 5 0.25 -12.51 6.71
C VAL A 5 1.63 -11.89 6.89
N ARG A 6 2.72 -12.68 6.98
CA ARG A 6 4.07 -12.11 7.08
C ARG A 6 4.37 -11.21 5.88
N ARG A 7 4.00 -11.65 4.69
CA ARG A 7 4.15 -10.89 3.45
C ARG A 7 3.23 -9.68 3.42
N ALA A 8 1.97 -9.81 3.85
CA ALA A 8 1.04 -8.68 3.94
C ALA A 8 1.55 -7.59 4.92
N VAL A 9 2.16 -7.99 6.03
CA VAL A 9 2.90 -7.08 6.91
C VAL A 9 4.08 -6.45 6.17
N GLY A 10 4.85 -7.23 5.40
CA GLY A 10 5.92 -6.70 4.56
C GLY A 10 5.45 -5.64 3.56
N PHE A 11 4.32 -5.87 2.88
CA PHE A 11 3.71 -4.88 1.98
C PHE A 11 3.25 -3.62 2.71
N LEU A 12 2.66 -3.77 3.90
CA LEU A 12 2.30 -2.64 4.75
C LEU A 12 3.55 -1.82 5.14
N LEU A 13 4.63 -2.49 5.55
CA LEU A 13 5.91 -1.83 5.87
C LEU A 13 6.47 -1.08 4.66
N VAL A 14 6.47 -1.67 3.47
CA VAL A 14 6.87 -0.97 2.23
C VAL A 14 5.93 0.21 1.94
N GLY A 15 4.63 0.06 2.19
CA GLY A 15 3.65 1.15 2.07
C GLY A 15 3.94 2.34 3.00
N THR A 16 4.52 2.11 4.18
CA THR A 16 4.90 3.21 5.09
C THR A 16 5.95 4.15 4.51
N ILE A 17 6.75 3.71 3.51
CA ILE A 17 7.67 4.58 2.76
C ILE A 17 6.89 5.74 2.11
N GLY A 18 5.62 5.53 1.76
CA GLY A 18 4.75 6.57 1.20
C GLY A 18 4.50 7.74 2.15
N LEU A 19 4.67 7.56 3.47
CA LEU A 19 4.61 8.64 4.45
C LEU A 19 5.79 9.63 4.34
N ALA A 20 6.83 9.30 3.58
CA ALA A 20 7.87 10.27 3.23
C ALA A 20 7.34 11.37 2.29
N ALA A 21 6.28 11.10 1.51
CA ALA A 21 5.70 12.07 0.58
C ALA A 21 5.25 13.38 1.25
N PRO A 22 4.40 13.37 2.31
CA PRO A 22 4.00 14.61 2.99
C PRO A 22 5.18 15.33 3.65
N LEU A 23 6.17 14.60 4.15
CA LEU A 23 7.39 15.19 4.73
C LEU A 23 8.21 15.93 3.67
N LEU A 24 8.39 15.31 2.51
CA LEU A 24 9.13 15.89 1.40
C LEU A 24 8.39 17.08 0.80
N GLU A 25 7.06 17.02 0.69
CA GLU A 25 6.24 18.16 0.25
C GLU A 25 6.39 19.35 1.19
N ALA A 26 6.44 19.12 2.50
CA ALA A 26 6.56 20.18 3.50
C ALA A 26 7.97 20.83 3.56
N HIS A 27 9.03 20.09 3.22
CA HIS A 27 10.42 20.53 3.48
C HIS A 27 11.33 20.60 2.25
N ALA A 28 10.94 20.06 1.10
CA ALA A 28 11.77 20.00 -0.09
C ALA A 28 11.14 20.77 -1.28
N GLY A 29 11.98 21.24 -2.20
CA GLY A 29 11.50 21.84 -3.45
C GLY A 29 10.78 20.82 -4.33
N GLY A 30 9.81 21.27 -5.15
CA GLY A 30 8.87 20.41 -5.87
C GLY A 30 9.50 19.25 -6.67
N ARG A 31 10.63 19.50 -7.36
CA ARG A 31 11.33 18.44 -8.11
C ARG A 31 11.97 17.39 -7.19
N LEU A 32 12.55 17.81 -6.07
CA LEU A 32 13.13 16.89 -5.09
C LEU A 32 12.05 16.08 -4.37
N ALA A 33 10.91 16.72 -4.03
CA ALA A 33 9.78 16.02 -3.42
C ALA A 33 9.18 14.96 -4.36
N ALA A 34 9.03 15.31 -5.65
CA ALA A 34 8.56 14.37 -6.67
C ALA A 34 9.49 13.14 -6.81
N VAL A 35 10.79 13.38 -7.01
CA VAL A 35 11.77 12.31 -7.15
C VAL A 35 11.85 11.48 -5.86
N GLY A 36 11.88 12.14 -4.70
CA GLY A 36 11.97 11.48 -3.39
C GLY A 36 10.73 10.65 -3.05
N THR A 37 9.56 10.97 -3.62
CA THR A 37 8.34 10.17 -3.44
C THR A 37 8.34 8.91 -4.32
N VAL A 38 8.87 9.00 -5.55
CA VAL A 38 8.84 7.90 -6.53
C VAL A 38 10.04 6.96 -6.38
N ALA A 39 11.25 7.52 -6.21
CA ALA A 39 12.50 6.78 -6.26
C ALA A 39 12.61 5.62 -5.25
N PRO A 40 12.14 5.74 -3.99
CA PRO A 40 12.21 4.64 -3.04
C PRO A 40 11.45 3.39 -3.52
N PHE A 41 10.29 3.56 -4.15
CA PHE A 41 9.51 2.43 -4.65
C PHE A 41 10.13 1.79 -5.89
N ILE A 42 10.74 2.59 -6.77
CA ILE A 42 11.53 2.06 -7.88
C ILE A 42 12.73 1.27 -7.36
N ALA A 43 13.42 1.76 -6.32
CA ALA A 43 14.52 1.05 -5.69
C ALA A 43 14.05 -0.28 -5.07
N VAL A 44 12.92 -0.28 -4.35
CA VAL A 44 12.31 -1.52 -3.81
C VAL A 44 11.98 -2.51 -4.93
N ALA A 45 11.40 -2.04 -6.04
CA ALA A 45 11.11 -2.89 -7.18
C ALA A 45 12.37 -3.50 -7.80
N ALA A 46 13.43 -2.69 -7.96
CA ALA A 46 14.71 -3.16 -8.48
C ALA A 46 15.34 -4.22 -7.56
N VAL A 47 15.34 -3.98 -6.24
CA VAL A 47 15.82 -4.95 -5.24
C VAL A 47 15.00 -6.23 -5.25
N ALA A 48 13.67 -6.12 -5.39
CA ALA A 48 12.78 -7.28 -5.48
C ALA A 48 13.09 -8.15 -6.71
N LEU A 49 13.33 -7.52 -7.87
CA LEU A 49 13.70 -8.22 -9.10
C LEU A 49 15.13 -8.78 -9.03
N ALA A 50 16.06 -8.10 -8.38
CA ALA A 50 17.42 -8.60 -8.20
C ALA A 50 17.50 -9.76 -7.18
N SER A 51 16.55 -9.84 -6.25
CA SER A 51 16.51 -10.87 -5.21
C SER A 51 16.03 -12.20 -5.78
N THR A 52 16.94 -13.19 -5.81
CA THR A 52 16.67 -14.56 -6.28
C THR A 52 16.72 -15.61 -5.17
N ARG A 53 17.45 -15.34 -4.07
CA ARG A 53 17.63 -16.25 -2.92
C ARG A 53 17.84 -15.45 -1.63
N GLY A 54 17.74 -16.12 -0.48
CA GLY A 54 18.06 -15.54 0.83
C GLY A 54 16.86 -15.11 1.67
N PRO A 55 17.07 -14.52 2.85
CA PRO A 55 16.02 -14.26 3.83
C PRO A 55 14.96 -13.27 3.33
N LEU A 56 15.35 -12.26 2.55
CA LEU A 56 14.40 -11.34 1.88
C LEU A 56 13.53 -12.06 0.85
N PHE A 57 14.12 -12.95 0.05
CA PHE A 57 13.39 -13.76 -0.92
C PHE A 57 12.37 -14.66 -0.20
N GLU A 58 12.79 -15.39 0.83
CA GLU A 58 11.87 -16.26 1.57
C GLU A 58 10.80 -15.49 2.35
N ALA A 59 11.09 -14.26 2.78
CA ALA A 59 10.14 -13.41 3.47
C ALA A 59 8.94 -13.03 2.58
N PHE A 60 9.18 -12.76 1.29
CA PHE A 60 8.19 -12.21 0.36
C PHE A 60 7.71 -13.18 -0.74
N ALA A 61 8.42 -14.26 -1.05
CA ALA A 61 8.10 -15.10 -2.22
C ALA A 61 6.77 -15.86 -2.09
N TYR A 62 5.90 -15.70 -3.11
CA TYR A 62 4.78 -16.60 -3.40
C TYR A 62 5.27 -17.97 -3.91
N GLU A 63 4.41 -19.00 -3.94
CA GLU A 63 4.74 -20.26 -4.61
C GLU A 63 5.08 -20.06 -6.10
N GLY A 64 4.38 -19.13 -6.76
CA GLY A 64 4.69 -18.68 -8.13
C GLY A 64 6.03 -17.95 -8.23
N ASP A 65 6.36 -17.07 -7.28
CA ASP A 65 7.66 -16.37 -7.23
C ASP A 65 8.83 -17.34 -7.01
N ARG A 66 8.62 -18.40 -6.21
CA ARG A 66 9.62 -19.48 -6.06
C ARG A 66 9.87 -20.22 -7.36
N LYS A 67 8.80 -20.54 -8.10
CA LYS A 67 8.89 -21.18 -9.42
C LYS A 67 9.56 -20.27 -10.45
N ALA A 68 9.32 -18.96 -10.37
CA ALA A 68 9.90 -17.97 -11.28
C ALA A 68 11.27 -17.43 -10.83
N GLY A 69 11.73 -17.79 -9.63
CA GLY A 69 13.02 -17.39 -9.05
C GLY A 69 13.18 -15.90 -8.74
N ARG A 70 12.08 -15.11 -8.71
CA ARG A 70 12.10 -13.65 -8.47
C ARG A 70 10.85 -13.20 -7.72
N LEU A 71 10.95 -12.11 -6.96
CA LEU A 71 9.83 -11.54 -6.19
C LEU A 71 8.91 -10.65 -7.03
N TYR A 72 8.16 -11.24 -7.97
CA TYR A 72 7.28 -10.47 -8.83
C TYR A 72 6.16 -9.79 -8.05
N GLY A 73 5.60 -10.43 -7.02
CA GLY A 73 4.58 -9.80 -6.18
C GLY A 73 5.05 -8.50 -5.53
N LEU A 74 6.28 -8.48 -4.98
CA LEU A 74 6.86 -7.28 -4.38
C LEU A 74 7.19 -6.22 -5.43
N ALA A 75 7.78 -6.64 -6.55
CA ALA A 75 8.12 -5.73 -7.64
C ALA A 75 6.88 -5.06 -8.23
N SER A 76 5.82 -5.83 -8.54
CA SER A 76 4.57 -5.30 -9.09
C SER A 76 3.87 -4.35 -8.13
N PHE A 77 3.83 -4.66 -6.83
CA PHE A 77 3.29 -3.73 -5.83
C PHE A 77 4.09 -2.43 -5.79
N ALA A 78 5.41 -2.51 -5.67
CA ALA A 78 6.27 -1.33 -5.58
C ALA A 78 6.17 -0.48 -6.85
N LEU A 79 6.12 -1.10 -8.04
CA LEU A 79 5.91 -0.40 -9.31
C LEU A 79 4.51 0.23 -9.40
N ALA A 80 3.46 -0.43 -8.89
CA ALA A 80 2.13 0.15 -8.86
C ALA A 80 2.07 1.39 -7.95
N VAL A 81 2.71 1.33 -6.77
CA VAL A 81 2.80 2.49 -5.86
C VAL A 81 3.66 3.60 -6.48
N ALA A 82 4.76 3.26 -7.16
CA ALA A 82 5.56 4.22 -7.91
C ALA A 82 4.75 4.90 -9.03
N GLY A 83 3.95 4.13 -9.78
CA GLY A 83 3.04 4.65 -10.79
C GLY A 83 2.01 5.61 -10.17
N LEU A 84 1.41 5.23 -9.04
CA LEU A 84 0.49 6.11 -8.31
C LEU A 84 1.17 7.40 -7.83
N ALA A 85 2.42 7.32 -7.36
CA ALA A 85 3.22 8.49 -6.99
C ALA A 85 3.55 9.39 -8.20
N ILE A 86 3.79 8.81 -9.38
CA ILE A 86 3.95 9.58 -10.62
C ILE A 86 2.65 10.31 -10.96
N LEU A 87 1.50 9.65 -10.82
CA LEU A 87 0.18 10.28 -11.05
C LEU A 87 -0.08 11.41 -10.03
N LEU A 88 0.25 11.19 -8.77
CA LEU A 88 0.19 12.22 -7.72
C LEU A 88 0.92 13.50 -8.16
N VAL A 89 2.17 13.36 -8.58
CA VAL A 89 3.00 14.49 -9.01
C VAL A 89 2.50 15.09 -10.32
N GLY A 90 2.23 14.25 -11.32
CA GLY A 90 1.88 14.68 -12.67
C GLY A 90 0.54 15.42 -12.76
N PHE A 91 -0.40 15.09 -11.87
CA PHE A 91 -1.72 15.71 -11.82
C PHE A 91 -1.90 16.66 -10.62
N GLY A 92 -0.88 16.85 -9.79
CA GLY A 92 -0.97 17.70 -8.59
C GLY A 92 -2.04 17.25 -7.62
N LEU A 93 -2.21 15.94 -7.44
CA LEU A 93 -3.21 15.39 -6.53
C LEU A 93 -2.83 15.69 -5.07
N PRO A 94 -3.80 15.66 -4.13
CA PRO A 94 -3.47 15.77 -2.72
C PRO A 94 -2.63 14.57 -2.26
N THR A 95 -1.51 14.82 -1.59
CA THR A 95 -0.64 13.77 -1.03
C THR A 95 -1.39 12.85 -0.06
N ALA A 96 -2.37 13.39 0.68
CA ALA A 96 -3.27 12.59 1.50
C ALA A 96 -3.98 11.48 0.71
N ALA A 97 -4.42 11.74 -0.52
CA ALA A 97 -5.10 10.75 -1.35
C ALA A 97 -4.18 9.59 -1.74
N PHE A 98 -2.91 9.89 -2.06
CA PHE A 98 -1.89 8.87 -2.33
C PHE A 98 -1.66 7.96 -1.12
N VAL A 99 -1.41 8.55 0.06
CA VAL A 99 -1.15 7.76 1.28
C VAL A 99 -2.38 6.94 1.67
N VAL A 100 -3.59 7.52 1.58
CA VAL A 100 -4.85 6.81 1.85
C VAL A 100 -4.99 5.59 0.95
N ALA A 101 -4.76 5.72 -0.36
CA ALA A 101 -4.89 4.62 -1.29
C ALA A 101 -3.93 3.46 -0.95
N VAL A 102 -2.67 3.78 -0.62
CA VAL A 102 -1.66 2.76 -0.22
C VAL A 102 -2.07 2.06 1.09
N PHE A 103 -2.52 2.82 2.10
CA PHE A 103 -2.89 2.25 3.39
C PHE A 103 -4.20 1.46 3.35
N VAL A 104 -5.21 1.93 2.60
CA VAL A 104 -6.43 1.17 2.33
C VAL A 104 -6.08 -0.19 1.73
N PHE A 105 -5.23 -0.19 0.70
CA PHE A 105 -4.85 -1.43 0.03
C PHE A 105 -4.09 -2.39 0.94
N THR A 106 -3.06 -1.89 1.63
CA THR A 106 -2.16 -2.73 2.44
C THR A 106 -2.82 -3.24 3.72
N THR A 107 -3.55 -2.41 4.45
CA THR A 107 -4.27 -2.81 5.67
C THR A 107 -5.48 -3.69 5.34
N GLY A 108 -6.21 -3.39 4.26
CA GLY A 108 -7.26 -4.24 3.74
C GLY A 108 -6.73 -5.63 3.41
N ASN A 109 -5.63 -5.71 2.64
CA ASN A 109 -4.99 -6.98 2.29
C ASN A 109 -4.56 -7.79 3.52
N LEU A 110 -3.93 -7.13 4.49
CA LEU A 110 -3.50 -7.78 5.73
C LEU A 110 -4.68 -8.37 6.51
N SER A 111 -5.79 -7.62 6.62
CA SER A 111 -6.98 -8.09 7.32
C SER A 111 -7.65 -9.28 6.62
N GLN A 112 -7.72 -9.24 5.30
CA GLN A 112 -8.29 -10.30 4.48
C GLN A 112 -7.50 -11.61 4.68
N ASP A 113 -6.16 -11.55 4.60
CA ASP A 113 -5.28 -12.70 4.81
C ASP A 113 -5.38 -13.25 6.25
N LEU A 114 -5.53 -12.37 7.24
CA LEU A 114 -5.68 -12.76 8.65
C LEU A 114 -7.03 -13.46 8.90
N ILE A 115 -8.11 -12.92 8.33
CA ILE A 115 -9.46 -13.49 8.47
C ILE A 115 -9.58 -14.79 7.70
N TRP A 116 -9.02 -14.90 6.50
CA TRP A 116 -9.05 -16.13 5.72
C TRP A 116 -8.48 -17.32 6.47
N ARG A 117 -7.43 -17.10 7.29
CA ARG A 117 -6.84 -18.14 8.15
C ARG A 117 -7.77 -18.63 9.26
N ARG A 118 -8.60 -17.74 9.81
CA ARG A 118 -9.50 -18.07 10.93
C ARG A 118 -10.87 -18.53 10.44
N THR A 119 -11.32 -17.98 9.33
CA THR A 119 -12.66 -18.18 8.78
C THR A 119 -12.58 -18.10 7.26
N PRO A 120 -12.48 -19.23 6.55
CA PRO A 120 -12.33 -19.30 5.09
C PRO A 120 -13.69 -19.06 4.40
N ARG A 121 -14.35 -17.95 4.71
CA ARG A 121 -15.61 -17.51 4.10
C ARG A 121 -15.34 -16.25 3.27
N PRO A 122 -15.52 -16.29 1.94
CA PRO A 122 -15.15 -15.18 1.05
C PRO A 122 -15.79 -13.85 1.47
N VAL A 123 -17.08 -13.87 1.77
CA VAL A 123 -17.84 -12.67 2.18
C VAL A 123 -17.25 -12.03 3.44
N VAL A 124 -16.84 -12.83 4.43
CA VAL A 124 -16.28 -12.33 5.70
C VAL A 124 -14.90 -11.71 5.46
N ALA A 125 -14.07 -12.32 4.62
CA ALA A 125 -12.76 -11.79 4.29
C ALA A 125 -12.84 -10.48 3.49
N THR A 126 -13.77 -10.39 2.54
CA THR A 126 -14.04 -9.15 1.77
C THR A 126 -14.60 -8.04 2.66
N ALA A 127 -15.52 -8.36 3.57
CA ALA A 127 -16.04 -7.40 4.55
C ALA A 127 -14.92 -6.88 5.48
N ALA A 128 -14.00 -7.77 5.90
CA ALA A 128 -12.85 -7.38 6.69
C ALA A 128 -11.90 -6.45 5.93
N TYR A 129 -11.62 -6.74 4.65
CA TYR A 129 -10.85 -5.85 3.78
C TYR A 129 -11.46 -4.45 3.76
N ALA A 130 -12.76 -4.34 3.49
CA ALA A 130 -13.44 -3.06 3.38
C ALA A 130 -13.42 -2.30 4.73
N ALA A 131 -13.75 -2.97 5.83
CA ALA A 131 -13.79 -2.35 7.15
C ALA A 131 -12.40 -1.90 7.63
N VAL A 132 -11.41 -2.80 7.60
CA VAL A 132 -10.06 -2.49 8.09
C VAL A 132 -9.32 -1.57 7.12
N GLY A 133 -9.53 -1.72 5.81
CA GLY A 133 -9.02 -0.81 4.80
C GLY A 133 -9.52 0.62 5.02
N THR A 134 -10.82 0.79 5.35
CA THR A 134 -11.39 2.10 5.69
C THR A 134 -10.69 2.70 6.91
N VAL A 135 -10.55 1.92 8.00
CA VAL A 135 -9.86 2.36 9.21
C VAL A 135 -8.40 2.72 8.92
N GLY A 136 -7.70 1.92 8.10
CA GLY A 136 -6.33 2.19 7.67
C GLY A 136 -6.21 3.48 6.86
N GLY A 137 -7.16 3.75 5.96
CA GLY A 137 -7.23 5.02 5.22
C GLY A 137 -7.46 6.23 6.14
N ILE A 138 -8.35 6.12 7.12
CA ILE A 138 -8.56 7.18 8.11
C ILE A 138 -7.29 7.42 8.93
N ALA A 139 -6.65 6.35 9.40
CA ALA A 139 -5.39 6.43 10.15
C ALA A 139 -4.27 7.06 9.31
N ALA A 140 -4.23 6.80 7.99
CA ALA A 140 -3.29 7.44 7.08
C ALA A 140 -3.49 8.95 6.97
N VAL A 141 -4.73 9.45 6.92
CA VAL A 141 -4.99 10.90 6.94
C VAL A 141 -4.51 11.52 8.25
N VAL A 142 -4.76 10.87 9.39
CA VAL A 142 -4.25 11.32 10.69
C VAL A 142 -2.72 11.39 10.66
N ALA A 143 -2.05 10.35 10.15
CA ALA A 143 -0.60 10.33 10.01
C ALA A 143 -0.09 11.48 9.12
N VAL A 144 -0.72 11.72 7.96
CA VAL A 144 -0.37 12.84 7.07
C VAL A 144 -0.48 14.18 7.80
N GLY A 145 -1.55 14.39 8.57
CA GLY A 145 -1.72 15.62 9.36
C GLY A 145 -0.64 15.80 10.44
N THR A 146 -0.24 14.73 11.12
CA THR A 146 0.86 14.80 12.11
C THR A 146 2.22 15.10 11.49
N LEU A 147 2.39 14.81 10.19
CA LEU A 147 3.61 15.09 9.42
C LEU A 147 3.60 16.47 8.76
N GLY A 148 2.60 17.31 9.05
CA GLY A 148 2.48 18.67 8.51
C GLY A 148 1.83 18.74 7.12
N GLY A 149 1.30 17.63 6.61
CA GLY A 149 0.58 17.59 5.35
C GLY A 149 -0.83 18.18 5.45
N SER A 150 -1.35 18.68 4.32
CA SER A 150 -2.74 19.11 4.25
C SER A 150 -3.69 17.91 4.34
N VAL A 151 -4.74 18.02 5.16
CA VAL A 151 -5.71 16.96 5.38
C VAL A 151 -7.12 17.41 5.02
N PRO A 152 -7.93 16.54 4.39
CA PRO A 152 -9.32 16.83 4.08
C PRO A 152 -10.17 16.89 5.36
N SER A 153 -11.41 17.39 5.25
CA SER A 153 -12.36 17.38 6.35
C SER A 153 -12.68 15.95 6.82
N PRO A 154 -13.07 15.74 8.10
CA PRO A 154 -13.37 14.40 8.61
C PRO A 154 -14.43 13.64 7.80
N PRO A 155 -15.57 14.25 7.37
CA PRO A 155 -16.54 13.56 6.53
C PRO A 155 -15.96 13.11 5.18
N LEU A 156 -15.17 13.97 4.53
CA LEU A 156 -14.54 13.66 3.25
C LEU A 156 -13.50 12.53 3.40
N THR A 157 -12.74 12.54 4.50
CA THR A 157 -11.80 11.47 4.85
C THR A 157 -12.49 10.11 4.92
N VAL A 158 -13.59 10.01 5.68
CA VAL A 158 -14.34 8.76 5.84
C VAL A 158 -14.92 8.33 4.49
N PHE A 159 -15.49 9.26 3.73
CA PHE A 159 -16.08 8.97 2.42
C PHE A 159 -15.06 8.39 1.43
N VAL A 160 -13.89 9.03 1.30
CA VAL A 160 -12.83 8.60 0.37
C VAL A 160 -12.23 7.27 0.81
N ALA A 161 -11.91 7.12 2.10
CA ALA A 161 -11.35 5.88 2.63
C ALA A 161 -12.32 4.70 2.46
N ALA A 162 -13.61 4.89 2.78
CA ALA A 162 -14.63 3.86 2.62
C ALA A 162 -14.87 3.51 1.15
N SER A 163 -14.96 4.50 0.27
CA SER A 163 -15.17 4.28 -1.17
C SER A 163 -13.99 3.53 -1.79
N GLY A 164 -12.75 3.93 -1.47
CA GLY A 164 -11.56 3.23 -1.92
C GLY A 164 -11.47 1.80 -1.38
N ALA A 165 -11.83 1.58 -0.11
CA ALA A 165 -11.81 0.26 0.49
C ALA A 165 -12.87 -0.68 -0.11
N LEU A 166 -14.08 -0.17 -0.36
CA LEU A 166 -15.14 -0.91 -1.04
C LEU A 166 -14.75 -1.24 -2.49
N LEU A 167 -14.19 -0.28 -3.22
CA LEU A 167 -13.71 -0.51 -4.58
C LEU A 167 -12.61 -1.57 -4.60
N GLY A 168 -11.62 -1.46 -3.72
CA GLY A 168 -10.54 -2.44 -3.61
C GLY A 168 -11.05 -3.83 -3.23
N ALA A 169 -11.99 -3.90 -2.29
CA ALA A 169 -12.65 -5.15 -1.90
C ALA A 169 -13.39 -5.79 -3.08
N LEU A 170 -14.11 -4.98 -3.87
CA LEU A 170 -14.89 -5.44 -5.01
C LEU A 170 -14.00 -5.97 -6.13
N VAL A 171 -12.99 -5.18 -6.55
CA VAL A 171 -12.01 -5.59 -7.57
C VAL A 171 -11.39 -6.93 -7.17
N ARG A 172 -11.01 -7.07 -5.90
CA ARG A 172 -10.37 -8.28 -5.42
C ARG A 172 -11.30 -9.46 -5.26
N SER A 173 -12.60 -9.25 -5.07
CA SER A 173 -13.59 -10.33 -5.05
C SER A 173 -13.88 -10.89 -6.45
N ALA A 174 -13.57 -10.11 -7.50
CA ALA A 174 -13.80 -10.50 -8.89
C ALA A 174 -12.58 -11.17 -9.55
N LEU A 175 -11.39 -11.03 -8.95
CA LEU A 175 -10.13 -11.63 -9.39
C LEU A 175 -9.88 -12.98 -8.69
#